data_AF-A0A4Y2CEG5-F1
#
_entry.id   AF-A0A4Y2CEG5-F1
#
_cell.length_a   1.000
_cell.length_b   1.000
_cell.length_c   1.000
_cell.angle_alpha   90.00
_cell.angle_beta   90.00
_cell.angle_gamma   90.00
#
_symmetry.space_group_name_H-M   'P 1'
#
loop_
_entity.id
_entity.type
_entity.pdbx_description
1 polymer ?
#
loop_
_entity_poly.entity_id
_entity_poly.type
_entity_poly.pdbx_seq_one_letter_code
_entity_poly.pdbx_strand_id
1 'polypeptide(L)'
;MLPGTRARELMESYPLTSDNYQKAVSALKDRFGKKELLTEIYVRELLKLIMSNVQSHGKDRLSLSKLFDKIESHLRSLESMGIDQKKNAAWLYPMVESCLSTDNLRAWQRSPQFNKDDKEKETQSRLSNLLEFLRKEVENEDGQVSANHFWNSFCP
;
A
#
# COMPACT_ATOMS: atom_id res chain seq x y z
N MET A 1 20.45 -11.65 -1.20
CA MET A 1 20.78 -10.42 -0.45
C MET A 1 21.74 -9.58 -1.27
N LEU A 2 21.58 -8.26 -1.29
CA LEU A 2 22.49 -7.38 -2.03
C LEU A 2 23.92 -7.44 -1.43
N PRO A 3 24.98 -7.52 -2.26
CA PRO A 3 26.37 -7.38 -1.81
C PRO A 3 26.58 -6.13 -0.94
N GLY A 4 27.40 -6.23 0.11
CA GLY A 4 27.74 -5.09 0.98
C GLY A 4 26.65 -4.65 1.97
N THR A 5 25.56 -5.41 2.11
CA THR A 5 24.54 -5.12 3.13
C THR A 5 24.88 -5.77 4.46
N ARG A 6 24.53 -5.10 5.56
CA ARG A 6 24.70 -5.63 6.93
C ARG A 6 24.04 -6.99 7.16
N ALA A 7 22.92 -7.26 6.48
CA ALA A 7 22.24 -8.56 6.55
C ALA A 7 23.06 -9.66 5.87
N ARG A 8 23.71 -9.34 4.75
CA ARG A 8 24.61 -10.25 4.05
C ARG A 8 25.87 -10.53 4.86
N GLU A 9 26.50 -9.49 5.41
CA GLU A 9 27.67 -9.64 6.30
C GLU A 9 27.35 -10.55 7.49
N LEU A 10 26.15 -10.39 8.09
CA LEU A 10 25.70 -11.28 9.16
C LEU A 10 25.58 -12.73 8.69
N MET A 11 24.97 -12.97 7.53
CA MET A 11 24.82 -14.32 6.98
C MET A 11 26.17 -14.97 6.65
N GLU A 12 27.10 -14.22 6.08
CA GLU A 12 28.45 -14.68 5.72
C GLU A 12 29.32 -14.99 6.96
N SER A 13 28.97 -14.45 8.14
CA SER A 13 29.66 -14.76 9.40
C SER A 13 29.40 -16.17 9.94
N TYR A 14 28.37 -16.87 9.43
CA TYR A 14 28.06 -18.23 9.84
C TYR A 14 28.65 -19.25 8.84
N PRO A 15 29.39 -20.26 9.30
CA PRO A 15 29.79 -21.38 8.45
C PRO A 15 28.57 -22.10 7.85
N LEU A 16 28.67 -22.53 6.59
CA LEU A 16 27.62 -23.20 5.82
C LEU A 16 27.43 -24.67 6.27
N THR A 17 26.92 -24.84 7.48
CA THR A 17 26.60 -26.15 8.08
C THR A 17 25.11 -26.21 8.45
N SER A 18 24.54 -27.43 8.46
CA SER A 18 23.15 -27.67 8.86
C SER A 18 22.81 -27.03 10.20
N ASP A 19 23.72 -27.14 11.15
CA ASP A 19 23.55 -26.72 12.55
C ASP A 19 23.49 -25.19 12.70
N ASN A 20 24.01 -24.46 11.71
CA ASN A 20 24.07 -23.00 11.73
C ASN A 20 22.91 -22.32 11.01
N TYR A 21 22.11 -23.04 10.20
CA TYR A 21 21.00 -22.41 9.47
C TYR A 21 19.97 -21.79 10.41
N GLN A 22 19.56 -22.50 11.46
CA GLN A 22 18.61 -21.96 12.43
C GLN A 22 19.21 -20.78 13.21
N LYS A 23 20.50 -20.85 13.56
CA LYS A 23 21.19 -19.76 14.26
C LYS A 23 21.26 -18.49 13.40
N ALA A 24 21.55 -18.64 12.10
CA ALA A 24 21.60 -17.53 11.16
C ALA A 24 20.21 -16.90 10.96
N VAL A 25 19.15 -17.71 10.85
CA VAL A 25 17.77 -17.22 10.77
C VAL A 25 17.36 -16.49 12.06
N SER A 26 17.68 -17.03 13.23
CA SER A 26 17.41 -16.38 14.52
C SER A 26 18.15 -15.05 14.62
N ALA A 27 19.44 -15.01 14.28
CA ALA A 27 20.22 -13.78 14.31
C ALA A 27 19.68 -12.71 13.36
N LEU A 28 19.18 -13.09 12.18
CA LEU A 28 18.49 -12.18 11.27
C LEU A 28 17.21 -11.62 11.88
N LYS A 29 16.40 -12.47 12.51
CA LYS A 29 15.16 -12.05 13.18
C LYS A 29 15.45 -11.11 14.35
N ASP A 30 16.42 -11.44 15.19
CA ASP A 30 16.78 -10.62 16.35
C ASP A 30 17.31 -9.25 15.94
N ARG A 31 18.14 -9.22 14.88
CA ARG A 31 18.77 -7.97 14.42
C ARG A 31 17.86 -7.10 13.57
N PHE A 32 17.07 -7.70 12.67
CA PHE A 32 16.29 -6.97 11.65
C PHE A 32 14.78 -7.16 11.77
N GLY A 33 14.30 -8.20 12.44
CA GLY A 33 12.88 -8.51 12.64
C GLY A 33 12.19 -7.68 13.72
N LYS A 34 12.64 -6.43 13.93
CA LYS A 34 12.08 -5.50 14.92
C LYS A 34 10.73 -4.97 14.45
N LYS A 35 9.68 -5.78 14.64
CA LYS A 35 8.32 -5.51 14.12
C LYS A 35 7.78 -4.13 14.48
N GLU A 36 7.96 -3.68 15.73
CA GLU A 36 7.49 -2.36 16.16
C GLU A 36 8.15 -1.22 15.38
N LEU A 37 9.46 -1.29 15.19
CA LEU A 37 10.22 -0.31 14.40
C LEU A 37 9.80 -0.35 12.92
N LEU A 38 9.61 -1.54 12.36
CA LEU A 38 9.16 -1.70 10.97
C LEU A 38 7.75 -1.14 10.78
N THR A 39 6.84 -1.39 11.71
CA THR A 39 5.51 -0.78 11.75
C THR A 39 5.60 0.74 11.72
N GLU A 40 6.42 1.34 12.57
CA GLU A 40 6.62 2.79 12.58
C GLU A 40 7.11 3.32 11.23
N ILE A 41 8.09 2.64 10.63
CA ILE A 41 8.61 2.99 9.30
C ILE A 41 7.50 2.94 8.26
N TYR A 42 6.71 1.86 8.18
CA TYR A 42 5.65 1.74 7.19
C TYR A 42 4.52 2.76 7.38
N VAL A 43 4.16 3.09 8.63
CA VAL A 43 3.22 4.18 8.92
C VAL A 43 3.79 5.53 8.45
N ARG A 44 5.07 5.80 8.71
CA ARG A 44 5.74 7.03 8.24
C ARG A 44 5.81 7.10 6.72
N GLU A 45 6.06 5.99 6.03
CA GLU A 45 6.04 5.95 4.56
C GLU A 45 4.63 6.21 4.01
N LEU A 46 3.58 5.66 4.64
CA LEU A 46 2.20 5.98 4.27
C LEU A 46 1.88 7.48 4.49
N LEU A 47 2.33 8.08 5.59
CA LEU A 47 2.22 9.53 5.82
C LEU A 47 2.97 10.35 4.76
N LYS A 48 4.16 9.92 4.36
CA LYS A 48 4.92 10.57 3.27
C LYS A 48 4.16 10.49 1.95
N LEU A 49 3.50 9.36 1.66
CA LEU A 49 2.67 9.22 0.47
C LEU A 49 1.52 10.23 0.47
N ILE A 50 0.83 10.39 1.61
CA ILE A 50 -0.23 11.41 1.79
C ILE A 50 0.32 12.80 1.49
N MET A 51 1.41 13.20 2.17
CA MET A 51 1.99 14.54 2.01
C MET A 51 2.45 14.79 0.57
N SER A 52 3.09 13.80 -0.06
CA SER A 52 3.51 13.90 -1.46
C SER A 52 2.30 14.10 -2.37
N ASN A 53 1.23 13.33 -2.21
CA ASN A 53 0.09 13.42 -3.12
C ASN A 53 -0.75 14.69 -2.93
N VAL A 54 -0.81 15.23 -1.71
CA VAL A 54 -1.47 16.51 -1.40
C VAL A 54 -0.70 17.69 -1.98
N GLN A 55 0.64 17.65 -1.96
CA GLN A 55 1.50 18.73 -2.45
C GLN A 55 1.75 18.67 -3.97
N SER A 56 1.56 17.50 -4.59
CA SER A 56 1.77 17.33 -6.02
C SER A 56 0.68 18.01 -6.86
N HIS A 57 1.10 18.70 -7.92
CA HIS A 57 0.22 19.35 -8.88
C HIS A 57 0.56 18.96 -10.32
N GLY A 58 -0.46 18.96 -11.20
CA GLY A 58 -0.26 18.68 -12.62
C GLY A 58 0.45 17.36 -12.88
N LYS A 59 1.58 17.42 -13.60
CA LYS A 59 2.35 16.24 -14.02
C LYS A 59 3.10 15.52 -12.88
N ASP A 60 3.27 16.18 -11.73
CA ASP A 60 3.97 15.60 -10.57
C ASP A 60 3.03 14.76 -9.68
N ARG A 61 1.73 14.74 -10.00
CA ARG A 61 0.73 13.94 -9.30
C ARG A 61 0.77 12.50 -9.81
N LEU A 62 0.72 11.55 -8.86
CA LEU A 62 0.66 10.14 -9.19
C LEU A 62 -0.65 9.84 -9.94
N SER A 63 -0.57 9.01 -10.98
CA SER A 63 -1.78 8.40 -11.55
C SER A 63 -2.49 7.56 -10.49
N LEU A 64 -3.81 7.40 -10.62
CA LEU A 64 -4.60 6.66 -9.63
C LEU A 64 -4.10 5.22 -9.49
N SER A 65 -3.77 4.56 -10.61
CA SER A 65 -3.13 3.23 -10.62
C SER A 65 -1.87 3.15 -9.75
N LYS A 66 -0.90 4.05 -9.97
CA LYS A 66 0.34 4.09 -9.17
C LYS A 66 0.10 4.42 -7.70
N LEU A 67 -0.87 5.29 -7.41
CA LEU A 67 -1.25 5.63 -6.05
C LEU A 67 -1.85 4.42 -5.33
N PHE A 68 -2.76 3.72 -5.98
CA PHE A 68 -3.42 2.54 -5.46
C PHE A 68 -2.43 1.41 -5.18
N ASP A 69 -1.52 1.12 -6.12
CA ASP A 69 -0.46 0.11 -5.94
C ASP A 69 0.40 0.40 -4.71
N LYS A 70 0.75 1.67 -4.49
CA LYS A 70 1.51 2.09 -3.31
C LYS A 70 0.69 1.91 -2.02
N ILE A 71 -0.56 2.32 -2.01
CA ILE A 71 -1.47 2.13 -0.86
C ILE A 71 -1.56 0.64 -0.52
N GLU A 72 -1.85 -0.23 -1.50
CA GLU A 72 -1.92 -1.67 -1.26
C GLU A 72 -0.61 -2.26 -0.76
N SER A 73 0.53 -1.83 -1.33
CA SER A 73 1.85 -2.28 -0.89
C SER A 73 2.13 -1.93 0.57
N HIS A 74 1.78 -0.72 1.00
CA HIS A 74 1.89 -0.30 2.41
C HIS A 74 0.94 -1.10 3.31
N LEU A 75 -0.32 -1.30 2.91
CA LEU A 75 -1.28 -2.10 3.67
C LEU A 75 -0.83 -3.55 3.84
N ARG A 76 -0.33 -4.21 2.77
CA ARG A 76 0.24 -5.57 2.84
C ARG A 76 1.46 -5.65 3.76
N SER A 77 2.30 -4.60 3.77
CA SER A 77 3.47 -4.52 4.65
C SER A 77 3.06 -4.39 6.12
N LEU A 78 2.07 -3.54 6.41
CA LEU A 78 1.51 -3.38 7.75
C LEU A 78 0.83 -4.67 8.25
N GLU A 79 0.08 -5.36 7.39
CA GLU A 79 -0.53 -6.66 7.70
C GLU A 79 0.54 -7.71 8.06
N SER A 80 1.66 -7.75 7.34
CA SER A 80 2.79 -8.62 7.65
C SER A 80 3.44 -8.32 9.01
N MET A 81 3.28 -7.10 9.53
CA MET A 81 3.71 -6.70 10.87
C MET A 81 2.67 -6.99 11.96
N GLY A 82 1.48 -7.48 11.60
CA GLY A 82 0.39 -7.81 12.51
C GLY A 82 -0.71 -6.75 12.62
N ILE A 83 -0.66 -5.70 11.78
CA ILE A 83 -1.72 -4.70 11.70
C ILE A 83 -2.80 -5.22 10.75
N ASP A 84 -3.78 -5.91 11.32
CA ASP A 84 -4.95 -6.38 10.59
C ASP A 84 -5.85 -5.21 10.17
N GLN A 85 -6.23 -5.16 8.90
CA GLN A 85 -7.04 -4.06 8.35
C GLN A 85 -8.41 -3.94 9.01
N LYS A 86 -9.05 -5.06 9.39
CA LYS A 86 -10.37 -5.05 10.04
C LYS A 86 -10.27 -4.45 11.45
N LYS A 87 -9.32 -4.93 12.25
CA LYS A 87 -9.09 -4.44 13.63
C LYS A 87 -8.61 -2.99 13.66
N ASN A 88 -7.92 -2.53 12.62
CA ASN A 88 -7.29 -1.21 12.55
C ASN A 88 -8.00 -0.21 11.62
N ALA A 89 -9.19 -0.56 11.11
CA ALA A 89 -9.92 0.25 10.14
C ALA A 89 -10.14 1.70 10.61
N ALA A 90 -10.33 1.90 11.92
CA ALA A 90 -10.58 3.22 12.53
C ALA A 90 -9.53 4.28 12.17
N TRP A 91 -8.25 3.91 12.11
CA TRP A 91 -7.17 4.84 11.75
C TRP A 91 -6.64 4.60 10.33
N LEU A 92 -6.75 3.37 9.80
CA LEU A 92 -6.36 3.08 8.43
C LEU A 92 -7.26 3.77 7.40
N TYR A 93 -8.57 3.83 7.66
CA TYR A 93 -9.52 4.51 6.78
C TYR A 93 -9.15 5.97 6.52
N PRO A 94 -9.02 6.85 7.54
CA PRO A 94 -8.69 8.24 7.29
C PRO A 94 -7.31 8.41 6.64
N MET A 95 -6.34 7.51 6.88
CA MET A 95 -5.05 7.55 6.20
C MET A 95 -5.18 7.25 4.70
N VAL A 96 -5.89 6.19 4.34
CA VAL A 96 -6.11 5.81 2.93
C VAL A 96 -6.94 6.87 2.21
N GLU A 97 -7.99 7.38 2.84
CA GLU A 97 -8.80 8.47 2.28
C GLU A 97 -7.98 9.75 2.05
N SER A 98 -7.08 10.08 2.99
CA SER A 98 -6.19 11.25 2.87
C SER A 98 -5.15 11.11 1.76
N CYS A 99 -4.83 9.89 1.31
CA CYS A 99 -3.97 9.70 0.13
C CYS A 99 -4.66 10.19 -1.15
N LEU A 100 -5.99 10.31 -1.17
CA LEU A 100 -6.73 10.63 -2.38
C LEU A 100 -6.62 12.10 -2.73
N SER A 101 -6.60 12.33 -4.03
CA SER A 101 -6.76 13.68 -4.54
C SER A 101 -8.20 14.17 -4.39
N THR A 102 -8.39 15.49 -4.46
CA THR A 102 -9.73 16.10 -4.36
C THR A 102 -10.73 15.53 -5.38
N ASP A 103 -10.28 15.21 -6.59
CA ASP A 103 -11.18 14.68 -7.64
C ASP A 103 -11.58 13.23 -7.34
N ASN A 104 -10.62 12.38 -6.94
CA ASN A 104 -10.89 10.99 -6.57
C ASN A 104 -11.74 10.91 -5.29
N LEU A 105 -11.51 11.82 -4.34
CA LEU A 105 -12.31 11.93 -3.12
C LEU A 105 -13.76 12.31 -3.45
N ARG A 106 -13.98 13.26 -4.36
CA ARG A 106 -15.33 13.61 -4.83
C ARG A 106 -16.00 12.45 -5.55
N ALA A 107 -15.27 11.72 -6.39
CA ALA A 107 -15.79 10.54 -7.07
C ALA A 107 -16.19 9.45 -6.05
N TRP A 108 -15.34 9.20 -5.06
CA TRP A 108 -15.61 8.31 -3.94
C TRP A 108 -16.89 8.71 -3.18
N GLN A 109 -17.03 9.97 -2.77
CA GLN A 109 -18.20 10.48 -2.05
C GLN A 109 -19.51 10.40 -2.83
N ARG A 110 -19.46 10.43 -4.17
CA ARG A 110 -20.63 10.24 -5.04
C ARG A 110 -20.92 8.77 -5.34
N SER A 111 -20.00 7.87 -5.03
CA SER A 111 -20.17 6.46 -5.33
C SER A 111 -21.29 5.86 -4.47
N PRO A 112 -22.06 4.90 -5.01
CA PRO A 112 -23.04 4.15 -4.23
C PRO A 112 -22.42 3.42 -3.03
N GLN A 113 -21.12 3.12 -3.08
CA GLN A 113 -20.36 2.42 -2.05
C GLN A 113 -20.04 3.29 -0.83
N PHE A 114 -20.12 4.62 -0.96
CA PHE A 114 -19.81 5.56 0.13
C PHE A 114 -20.77 5.40 1.32
N ASN A 115 -22.07 5.24 1.05
CA ASN A 115 -23.13 5.09 2.05
C ASN A 115 -23.58 3.63 2.23
N LYS A 116 -22.80 2.65 1.76
CA LYS A 116 -23.05 1.23 2.05
C LYS A 116 -22.63 0.94 3.48
N ASP A 117 -23.46 1.36 4.42
CA ASP A 117 -23.23 1.12 5.84
C ASP A 117 -23.83 -0.22 6.26
N ASP A 118 -22.98 -1.09 6.77
CA ASP A 118 -23.39 -2.22 7.59
C ASP A 118 -23.33 -1.75 9.04
N LYS A 119 -24.50 -1.55 9.67
CA LYS A 119 -24.63 -0.83 10.96
C LYS A 119 -23.80 -1.43 12.10
N GLU A 120 -23.41 -2.69 12.01
CA GLU A 120 -22.59 -3.36 13.02
C GLU A 120 -21.08 -3.09 12.89
N LYS A 121 -20.56 -2.76 11.70
CA LYS A 121 -19.10 -2.64 11.44
C LYS A 121 -18.76 -1.51 10.46
N GLU A 122 -19.40 -0.36 10.64
CA GLU A 122 -19.38 0.79 9.74
C GLU A 122 -17.97 1.16 9.23
N THR A 123 -16.96 1.28 10.12
CA THR A 123 -15.62 1.71 9.66
C THR A 123 -14.87 0.63 8.88
N GLN A 124 -15.10 -0.65 9.21
CA GLN A 124 -14.48 -1.76 8.48
C GLN A 124 -15.08 -1.87 7.08
N SER A 125 -16.42 -1.80 6.97
CA SER A 125 -17.10 -1.81 5.68
C SER A 125 -16.67 -0.61 4.83
N ARG A 126 -16.51 0.58 5.43
CA ARG A 126 -16.06 1.78 4.71
C ARG A 126 -14.65 1.67 4.13
N LEU A 127 -13.67 1.13 4.88
CA LEU A 127 -12.32 0.92 4.33
C LEU A 127 -12.34 -0.10 3.17
N SER A 128 -13.04 -1.22 3.33
CA SER A 128 -13.14 -2.22 2.27
C SER A 128 -13.86 -1.67 1.04
N ASN A 129 -14.97 -0.94 1.22
CA ASN A 129 -15.71 -0.28 0.14
C ASN A 129 -14.83 0.73 -0.61
N LEU A 130 -14.00 1.50 0.11
CA LEU A 130 -13.08 2.45 -0.50
C LEU A 130 -12.02 1.74 -1.35
N LEU A 131 -11.40 0.68 -0.83
CA LEU A 131 -10.40 -0.09 -1.58
C LEU A 131 -11.00 -0.76 -2.83
N GLU A 132 -12.23 -1.27 -2.73
CA GLU A 132 -12.95 -1.85 -3.86
C GLU A 132 -13.29 -0.77 -4.91
N PHE A 133 -13.72 0.40 -4.48
CA PHE A 133 -13.96 1.55 -5.36
C PHE A 133 -12.69 1.95 -6.11
N LEU A 134 -11.57 2.14 -5.40
CA LEU A 134 -10.30 2.53 -6.02
C LEU A 134 -9.82 1.49 -7.03
N ARG A 135 -9.94 0.20 -6.71
CA ARG A 135 -9.61 -0.88 -7.63
C ARG A 135 -10.40 -0.79 -8.94
N LYS A 136 -11.72 -0.57 -8.85
CA LYS A 136 -12.58 -0.42 -10.04
C LYS A 136 -12.23 0.81 -10.86
N GLU A 137 -11.95 1.93 -10.20
CA GLU A 137 -11.54 3.15 -10.90
C GLU A 137 -10.20 2.98 -11.62
N VAL A 138 -9.24 2.26 -11.02
CA VAL A 138 -7.99 1.88 -11.69
C VAL A 138 -8.24 1.00 -12.92
N GLU A 139 -9.07 -0.03 -12.78
CA GLU A 139 -9.45 -0.90 -13.91
C GLU A 139 -10.13 -0.11 -15.04
N ASN A 140 -10.97 0.86 -14.70
CA ASN A 140 -11.62 1.75 -15.66
C ASN A 140 -10.62 2.67 -16.37
N GLU A 141 -9.67 3.28 -15.63
CA GLU A 141 -8.60 4.11 -16.20
C GLU A 141 -7.73 3.30 -17.17
N ASP A 142 -7.26 2.13 -16.75
CA ASP A 142 -6.37 1.27 -17.56
C ASP A 142 -7.09 0.73 -18.81
N GLY A 143 -8.38 0.43 -18.70
CA GLY A 143 -9.25 0.06 -19.82
C GLY A 143 -9.42 1.21 -20.82
N GLN A 144 -9.63 2.43 -20.35
CA GLN A 144 -9.72 3.62 -21.21
C GLN A 144 -8.40 3.92 -21.92
N VAL A 145 -7.27 3.82 -21.23
CA VAL A 145 -5.93 4.02 -21.84
C VAL A 145 -5.68 2.97 -22.92
N SER A 146 -6.00 1.70 -22.65
CA SER A 146 -5.84 0.61 -23.61
C SER A 146 -6.74 0.79 -24.84
N ALA A 147 -8.01 1.19 -24.63
CA ALA A 147 -8.92 1.50 -25.72
C ALA A 147 -8.44 2.70 -26.55
N ASN A 148 -8.00 3.79 -25.91
CA ASN A 148 -7.47 4.96 -26.61
C ASN A 148 -6.20 4.64 -27.41
N HIS A 149 -5.29 3.84 -26.87
CA HIS A 149 -4.10 3.39 -27.59
C HIS A 149 -4.46 2.51 -28.80
N PHE A 150 -5.43 1.60 -28.64
CA PHE A 150 -5.97 0.79 -29.74
C PHE A 150 -6.60 1.66 -30.83
N TRP A 151 -7.50 2.59 -30.48
CA TRP A 151 -8.15 3.50 -31.43
C TRP A 151 -7.13 4.39 -32.16
N ASN A 152 -6.16 4.95 -31.45
CA ASN A 152 -5.09 5.77 -32.05
C ASN A 152 -4.14 4.96 -32.95
N SER A 153 -4.08 3.64 -32.79
CA SER A 153 -3.30 2.77 -33.69
C SER A 153 -4.09 2.39 -34.96
N PHE A 154 -5.41 2.58 -34.96
CA PHE A 154 -6.31 2.21 -36.05
C PHE A 154 -6.89 3.40 -36.85
N CYS A 155 -6.73 4.63 -36.37
CA CYS A 155 -7.01 5.85 -37.12
C CYS A 155 -5.68 6.52 -37.57
N PRO A 156 -5.43 6.69 -38.88
CA PRO A 156 -4.24 7.37 -39.41
C PRO A 156 -4.25 8.89 -39.17
#